data_AF-A0A2D0HAV5-F1
#
_entry.id   AF-A0A2D0HAV5-F1
#
_cell.length_a   1.000
_cell.length_b   1.000
_cell.length_c   1.000
_cell.angle_alpha   90.00
_cell.angle_beta   90.00
_cell.angle_gamma   90.00
#
_symmetry.space_group_name_H-M   'P 1'
#
loop_
_entity.id
_entity.type
_entity.pdbx_description
1 polymer ?
#
loop_
_entity_poly.entity_id
_entity_poly.type
_entity_poly.pdbx_seq_one_letter_code
_entity_poly.pdbx_strand_id
1 'polypeptide(L)' 'MSGKEAVKIFEKFGYILDHQTGSHMILWCESKPTLSIPNHRELAPGLLRSLIRQAGITVDEFLENK' A
#
# COMPACT_ATOMS: atom_id res chain seq x y z
N MET A 1 -9.97 -4.55 -4.62
CA MET A 1 -9.01 -3.48 -4.94
C MET A 1 -7.73 -4.13 -5.39
N SER A 2 -7.16 -3.65 -6.49
CA SER A 2 -5.90 -4.15 -7.07
C SER A 2 -4.69 -3.61 -6.32
N GLY A 3 -3.54 -4.27 -6.50
CA GLY A 3 -2.28 -3.80 -5.93
C GLY A 3 -1.87 -2.42 -6.43
N LYS A 4 -2.11 -2.12 -7.71
CA LYS A 4 -1.80 -0.82 -8.31
C LYS A 4 -2.68 0.30 -7.74
N GLU A 5 -3.96 0.03 -7.50
CA GLU A 5 -4.84 0.99 -6.81
C GLU A 5 -4.33 1.26 -5.39
N ALA A 6 -3.97 0.21 -4.64
CA ALA A 6 -3.43 0.38 -3.30
C ALA A 6 -2.15 1.23 -3.29
N VAL A 7 -1.22 0.98 -4.21
CA VAL A 7 0.01 1.79 -4.36
C VAL A 7 -0.32 3.27 -4.54
N LYS A 8 -1.22 3.61 -5.47
CA LYS A 8 -1.61 5.01 -5.71
C LYS A 8 -2.19 5.69 -4.47
N ILE A 9 -2.93 4.95 -3.66
CA ILE A 9 -3.46 5.48 -2.40
C ILE A 9 -2.32 5.74 -1.42
N PHE A 10 -1.43 4.76 -1.21
CA PHE A 10 -0.27 4.92 -0.33
C PHE A 10 0.66 6.06 -0.77
N GLU A 11 0.80 6.31 -2.08
CA GLU A 11 1.57 7.45 -2.60
C GLU A 11 1.05 8.79 -2.08
N LYS A 12 -0.28 8.95 -1.94
CA LYS A 12 -0.88 10.16 -1.34
C LYS A 12 -0.53 10.33 0.14
N PHE A 13 -0.18 9.25 0.83
CA PHE A 13 0.24 9.24 2.23
C PHE A 13 1.75 9.39 2.42
N GLY A 14 2.48 9.77 1.35
CA GLY A 14 3.92 10.01 1.39
C GLY A 14 4.79 8.78 1.14
N TYR A 15 4.21 7.70 0.62
CA TYR A 15 4.99 6.58 0.10
C TYR A 15 5.48 6.86 -1.33
N ILE A 16 6.62 6.29 -1.68
CA ILE A 16 7.14 6.26 -3.04
C ILE A 16 7.40 4.82 -3.45
N LEU A 17 7.10 4.49 -4.71
CA LEU A 17 7.46 3.18 -5.26
C LEU A 17 8.98 3.13 -5.44
N ASP A 18 9.66 2.33 -4.63
CA ASP A 18 11.12 2.18 -4.66
C ASP A 18 11.54 1.25 -5.80
N HIS A 19 11.09 0.00 -5.76
CA HIS A 19 11.30 -0.96 -6.84
C HIS A 19 10.23 -2.07 -6.84
N GLN A 20 10.23 -2.89 -7.88
CA GLN A 20 9.40 -4.09 -7.96
C GLN A 20 10.27 -5.34 -8.06
N THR A 21 10.05 -6.30 -7.16
CA THR A 21 10.71 -7.61 -7.16
C THR A 21 9.70 -8.70 -7.49
N GLY A 22 9.73 -9.21 -8.71
CA GLY A 22 8.75 -10.17 -9.21
C GLY A 22 7.35 -9.55 -9.21
N SER A 23 6.40 -10.14 -8.50
CA SER A 23 5.06 -9.58 -8.33
C SER A 23 4.94 -8.60 -7.17
N HIS A 24 5.97 -8.36 -6.35
CA HIS A 24 5.87 -7.48 -5.18
C HIS A 24 6.40 -6.07 -5.50
N MET A 25 5.55 -5.06 -5.30
CA MET A 25 5.89 -3.64 -5.38
C MET A 25 6.28 -3.16 -3.99
N ILE A 26 7.51 -2.67 -3.84
CA ILE A 26 8.05 -2.20 -2.57
C ILE A 26 7.88 -0.68 -2.50
N LEU A 27 7.12 -0.23 -1.51
CA LEU A 27 6.91 1.18 -1.21
C LEU A 27 7.79 1.60 -0.04
N TRP A 28 8.51 2.69 -0.21
CA TRP A 28 9.35 3.31 0.81
C TRP A 28 8.72 4.63 1.28
N CYS A 29 8.91 4.97 2.54
CA CYS A 29 8.52 6.25 3.12
C CYS A 29 9.58 6.64 4.16
N GLU A 30 9.89 7.93 4.25
CA GLU A 30 10.90 8.42 5.19
C GLU A 30 10.49 8.20 6.65
N SER A 31 9.21 8.41 6.97
CA SER A 31 8.69 8.41 8.34
C SER A 31 7.97 7.12 8.74
N LYS A 32 7.77 6.18 7.82
CA LYS A 32 6.94 4.98 8.02
C LYS A 32 7.63 3.71 7.52
N PRO A 33 7.27 2.52 8.05
CA PRO A 33 7.81 1.26 7.57
C PRO A 33 7.55 1.03 6.08
N THR A 34 8.49 0.36 5.41
CA THR A 34 8.34 -0.07 4.01
C THR A 34 7.18 -1.04 3.86
N LEU A 35 6.39 -0.89 2.79
CA LEU A 35 5.27 -1.78 2.49
C LEU A 35 5.58 -2.65 1.27
N SER A 36 5.24 -3.93 1.36
CA SER A 36 5.33 -4.86 0.23
C SER A 36 3.93 -5.19 -0.27
N ILE A 37 3.59 -4.71 -1.47
CA ILE A 37 2.26 -4.85 -2.06
C ILE A 37 2.32 -5.79 -3.28
N PRO A 38 1.60 -6.93 -3.26
CA PRO A 38 1.48 -7.77 -4.44
C PRO A 38 0.78 -7.04 -5.59
N ASN A 39 1.37 -7.08 -6.78
CA ASN A 39 0.85 -6.53 -8.03
C ASN A 39 -0.17 -7.48 -8.66
N HIS A 40 -1.25 -7.75 -7.91
CA HIS A 40 -2.34 -8.63 -8.32
C HIS A 40 -3.58 -7.80 -8.66
N ARG A 41 -4.50 -8.37 -9.46
CA ARG A 41 -5.78 -7.73 -9.80
C ARG A 41 -6.68 -7.51 -8.59
N GLU A 42 -6.55 -8.36 -7.57
CA GLU A 42 -7.30 -8.26 -6.33
C GLU A 42 -6.39 -8.62 -5.15
N LEU A 43 -6.41 -7.77 -4.12
CA LEU A 43 -5.75 -8.02 -2.84
C LEU A 43 -6.76 -8.51 -1.81
N ALA A 44 -6.35 -9.47 -1.00
CA ALA A 44 -7.14 -9.97 0.10
C ALA A 44 -7.40 -8.84 1.14
N PRO A 45 -8.63 -8.71 1.67
CA PRO A 45 -8.96 -7.67 2.66
C PRO A 45 -8.08 -7.72 3.91
N GLY A 46 -7.67 -8.92 4.35
CA GLY A 46 -6.78 -9.10 5.50
C GLY A 46 -5.38 -8.53 5.27
N LEU A 47 -4.84 -8.70 4.05
CA LEU A 47 -3.55 -8.13 3.67
C LEU A 47 -3.63 -6.60 3.65
N LEU A 48 -4.68 -6.04 3.06
CA LEU A 48 -4.89 -4.59 3.02
C LEU A 48 -4.98 -3.99 4.41
N ARG A 49 -5.74 -4.60 5.32
CA ARG A 49 -5.81 -4.15 6.72
C ARG A 49 -4.44 -4.19 7.41
N SER A 50 -3.63 -5.21 7.13
CA SER A 50 -2.27 -5.29 7.68
C SER A 50 -1.38 -4.16 7.17
N LEU A 51 -1.42 -3.87 5.86
CA LEU A 51 -0.64 -2.81 5.23
C LEU A 51 -1.07 -1.42 5.72
N ILE A 52 -2.38 -1.17 5.81
CA ILE A 52 -2.97 0.06 6.36
C ILE A 52 -2.47 0.29 7.79
N ARG A 53 -2.52 -0.76 8.64
CA ARG A 53 -2.02 -0.69 10.01
C ARG A 53 -0.51 -0.42 10.06
N GLN A 54 0.28 -1.05 9.18
CA GLN A 54 1.73 -0.80 9.08
C GLN A 54 2.04 0.63 8.66
N ALA A 55 1.20 1.21 7.79
CA ALA A 55 1.30 2.60 7.35
C ALA A 55 0.85 3.62 8.41
N GLY A 56 0.35 3.16 9.57
CA GLY A 56 -0.10 4.03 10.66
C GLY A 56 -1.30 4.90 10.30
N ILE A 57 -2.13 4.44 9.36
CA ILE A 57 -3.37 5.13 8.94
C ILE A 57 -4.59 4.27 9.26
N THR A 58 -5.75 4.89 9.31
CA THR A 58 -7.03 4.21 9.51
C THR A 58 -7.58 3.63 8.20
N VAL A 59 -8.50 2.68 8.32
CA VAL A 59 -9.19 2.11 7.14
C VAL A 59 -10.03 3.19 6.44
N ASP A 60 -10.64 4.10 7.21
CA ASP A 60 -11.50 5.16 6.67
C ASP A 60 -10.67 6.17 5.85
N GLU A 61 -9.55 6.67 6.40
CA GLU A 61 -8.62 7.54 5.66
C GLU A 61 -8.13 6.89 4.36
N PHE A 62 -7.85 5.59 4.41
CA PHE A 62 -7.43 4.83 3.24
C PHE A 62 -8.54 4.76 2.18
N LEU A 63 -9.80 4.55 2.58
CA LEU A 63 -10.94 4.44 1.67
C LEU A 63 -11.38 5.78 1.09
N GLU A 64 -11.25 6.88 1.84
CA GLU A 64 -11.53 8.24 1.35
C GLU A 64 -10.58 8.66 0.23
N ASN A 65 -9.38 8.06 0.18
CA ASN A 65 -8.35 8.37 -0.80
C ASN A 65 -8.32 7.40 -2.00
N LYS A 66 -9.30 6.50 -2.11
CA LYS A 66 -9.42 5.51 -3.19
C LYS A 66 -9.59 6.13 -4.58
#